data_AF-A0A9D6UF18-F1
#
_entry.id   AF-A0A9D6UF18-F1
#
_cell.length_a   1.000
_cell.length_b   1.000
_cell.length_c   1.000
_cell.angle_alpha   90.00
_cell.angle_beta   90.00
_cell.angle_gamma   90.00
#
_symmetry.space_group_name_H-M   'P 1'
#
loop_
_entity.id
_entity.type
_entity.pdbx_description
1 polymer ?
#
loop_
_entity_poly.entity_id
_entity_poly.type
_entity_poly.pdbx_seq_one_letter_code
_entity_poly.pdbx_strand_id
1 'polypeptide(L)'
;ARADALRAFDLSDDEWEGFRIPIDLAFVFRSTPAQSPVAIYPGPAGAIESPFAADGWSRLIAANPMLAHLDPDVEALLVNRMNGAREYYLVSIDRCYALIGLIRKHWRGLSGGAEVWEAVRDYFTNLQDDVETKDRVHG
;
A
#
# COMPACT_ATOMS: atom_id res chain seq x y z
N ALA A 1 14.22 6.13 5.35
CA ALA A 1 12.75 6.30 5.37
C ALA A 1 12.12 5.13 6.11
N ARG A 2 11.11 5.38 6.96
CA ARG A 2 10.42 4.35 7.75
C ARG A 2 9.83 3.26 6.84
N ALA A 3 10.02 2.01 7.25
CA ALA A 3 9.38 0.82 6.71
C ALA A 3 9.25 -0.17 7.86
N ASP A 4 8.03 -0.63 8.14
CA ASP A 4 7.73 -1.63 9.16
C ASP A 4 6.79 -2.68 8.54
N ALA A 5 7.14 -3.96 8.60
CA ALA A 5 6.28 -5.04 8.12
C ALA A 5 5.20 -5.40 9.16
N LEU A 6 3.94 -5.44 8.73
CA LEU A 6 2.80 -5.79 9.58
C LEU A 6 2.49 -7.29 9.46
N ARG A 7 3.27 -8.10 10.17
CA ARG A 7 3.17 -9.59 10.12
C ARG A 7 1.86 -10.15 10.69
N ALA A 8 1.20 -9.39 11.57
CA ALA A 8 -0.08 -9.75 12.19
C ALA A 8 -1.15 -8.71 11.79
N PHE A 9 -1.33 -8.53 10.49
CA PHE A 9 -2.32 -7.62 9.93
C PHE A 9 -3.58 -8.39 9.50
N ASP A 10 -4.74 -7.89 9.90
CA ASP A 10 -6.04 -8.44 9.53
C ASP A 10 -6.68 -7.59 8.43
N LEU A 11 -6.88 -8.19 7.27
CA LEU A 11 -7.60 -7.59 6.15
C LEU A 11 -8.33 -8.70 5.41
N SER A 12 -9.62 -8.78 5.64
CA SER A 12 -10.49 -9.72 4.93
C SER A 12 -10.67 -9.35 3.46
N ASP A 13 -11.13 -10.31 2.66
CA ASP A 13 -11.47 -10.06 1.26
C ASP A 13 -12.65 -9.09 1.13
N ASP A 14 -13.65 -9.20 2.00
CA ASP A 14 -14.81 -8.28 2.04
C ASP A 14 -14.38 -6.82 2.34
N GLU A 15 -13.43 -6.61 3.26
CA GLU A 15 -12.90 -5.27 3.55
C GLU A 15 -12.14 -4.69 2.35
N TRP A 16 -11.35 -5.52 1.65
CA TRP A 16 -10.64 -5.11 0.46
C TRP A 16 -11.58 -4.77 -0.71
N GLU A 17 -12.61 -5.59 -0.94
CA GLU A 17 -13.65 -5.30 -1.93
C GLU A 17 -14.36 -3.96 -1.63
N GLY A 18 -14.56 -3.64 -0.35
CA GLY A 18 -15.08 -2.36 0.10
C GLY A 18 -14.24 -1.14 -0.30
N PHE A 19 -12.95 -1.32 -0.61
CA PHE A 19 -12.09 -0.25 -1.11
C PHE A 19 -12.30 0.03 -2.61
N ARG A 20 -13.04 -0.82 -3.33
CA ARG A 20 -13.35 -0.71 -4.76
C ARG A 20 -12.12 -0.56 -5.65
N ILE A 21 -11.02 -1.20 -5.26
CA ILE A 21 -9.75 -1.17 -5.98
C ILE A 21 -9.77 -2.30 -7.01
N PRO A 22 -9.55 -2.02 -8.31
CA PRO A 22 -9.69 -3.01 -9.38
C PRO A 22 -8.48 -3.96 -9.50
N ILE A 23 -7.46 -3.77 -8.67
CA ILE A 23 -6.22 -4.54 -8.66
C ILE A 23 -5.83 -4.83 -7.21
N ASP A 24 -4.98 -5.83 -7.01
CA ASP A 24 -4.54 -6.27 -5.68
C ASP A 24 -3.35 -5.47 -5.12
N LEU A 25 -3.28 -4.16 -5.40
CA LEU A 25 -2.19 -3.28 -4.95
C LEU A 25 -2.71 -1.87 -4.70
N ALA A 26 -2.46 -1.34 -3.49
CA ALA A 26 -2.81 0.03 -3.15
C ALA A 26 -2.04 0.53 -1.93
N PHE A 27 -2.11 1.82 -1.67
CA PHE A 27 -1.77 2.39 -0.38
C PHE A 27 -2.88 3.29 0.16
N VAL A 28 -3.02 3.33 1.49
CA VAL A 28 -4.03 4.11 2.20
C VAL A 28 -3.33 4.99 3.23
N PHE A 29 -3.67 6.27 3.26
CA PHE A 29 -3.14 7.23 4.23
C PHE A 29 -4.22 8.18 4.73
N ARG A 30 -3.99 8.83 5.86
CA ARG A 30 -4.87 9.90 6.35
C ARG A 30 -4.48 11.20 5.67
N SER A 31 -5.40 11.78 4.91
CA SER A 31 -5.20 13.09 4.29
C SER A 31 -5.72 14.19 5.21
N THR A 32 -4.85 15.13 5.61
CA THR A 32 -5.30 16.30 6.39
C THR A 32 -6.20 17.21 5.55
N PRO A 33 -5.90 17.51 4.26
CA PRO A 33 -6.79 18.30 3.41
C PRO A 33 -8.18 17.67 3.21
N ALA A 34 -8.27 16.36 2.99
CA ALA A 34 -9.56 15.69 2.76
C ALA A 34 -10.30 15.35 4.06
N GLN A 35 -9.66 15.52 5.22
CA GLN A 35 -10.15 15.11 6.55
C GLN A 35 -10.67 13.67 6.60
N SER A 36 -10.12 12.81 5.74
CA SER A 36 -10.57 11.44 5.52
C SER A 36 -9.43 10.58 5.01
N PRO A 37 -9.52 9.24 5.17
CA PRO A 37 -8.59 8.32 4.54
C PRO A 37 -8.73 8.38 3.01
N VAL A 38 -7.58 8.36 2.32
CA VAL A 38 -7.50 8.29 0.87
C VAL A 38 -6.79 7.00 0.48
N ALA A 39 -7.41 6.23 -0.40
CA ALA A 39 -6.80 5.04 -1.01
C ALA A 39 -6.35 5.38 -2.42
N ILE A 40 -5.12 5.00 -2.77
CA ILE A 40 -4.54 5.21 -4.08
C ILE A 40 -4.01 3.88 -4.62
N TYR A 41 -4.30 3.61 -5.89
CA TYR A 41 -3.77 2.47 -6.62
C TYR A 41 -3.11 2.91 -7.94
N PRO A 42 -2.15 2.13 -8.47
CA PRO A 42 -1.53 2.41 -9.75
C PRO A 42 -2.47 2.12 -10.93
N GLY A 43 -2.43 2.99 -11.93
CA GLY A 43 -3.01 2.75 -13.24
C GLY A 43 -2.19 3.37 -14.38
N PRO A 44 -2.69 3.32 -15.63
CA PRO A 44 -1.93 3.76 -16.82
C PRO A 44 -1.47 5.23 -16.75
N ALA A 45 -2.27 6.09 -16.10
CA ALA A 45 -1.97 7.51 -15.93
C ALA A 45 -1.14 7.82 -14.66
N GLY A 46 -0.84 6.82 -13.83
CA GLY A 46 -0.18 6.98 -12.54
C GLY A 46 -1.12 6.69 -11.37
N ALA A 47 -1.08 7.54 -10.34
CA ALA A 47 -1.90 7.38 -9.15
C ALA A 47 -3.39 7.62 -9.47
N ILE A 48 -4.24 6.68 -9.05
CA ILE A 48 -5.70 6.80 -9.14
C ILE A 48 -6.27 6.68 -7.74
N GLU A 49 -7.06 7.67 -7.34
CA GLU A 49 -7.80 7.63 -6.08
C GLU A 49 -8.98 6.67 -6.18
N SER A 50 -9.11 5.79 -5.19
CA SER A 50 -10.27 4.91 -5.05
C SER A 50 -11.19 5.45 -3.96
N PRO A 51 -12.51 5.47 -4.20
CA PRO A 51 -13.45 5.91 -3.19
C PRO A 51 -13.51 4.89 -2.04
N PHE A 52 -13.16 5.37 -0.87
CA PHE A 52 -13.04 4.58 0.34
C PHE A 52 -14.39 4.54 1.10
N ALA A 53 -14.81 3.38 1.59
CA ALA A 53 -16.08 3.24 2.32
C ALA A 53 -16.09 4.10 3.60
N ALA A 54 -17.22 4.73 3.92
CA ALA A 54 -17.32 5.72 5.00
C ALA A 54 -16.89 5.18 6.38
N ASP A 55 -17.09 3.89 6.64
CA ASP A 55 -16.69 3.22 7.88
C ASP A 55 -15.54 2.23 7.72
N GLY A 56 -15.03 2.03 6.50
CA GLY A 56 -14.00 1.03 6.20
C GLY A 56 -12.71 1.23 7.00
N TRP A 57 -12.39 2.48 7.34
CA TRP A 57 -11.12 2.85 7.98
C TRP A 57 -11.23 2.67 9.48
N SER A 58 -12.39 3.00 10.04
CA SER A 58 -12.72 2.70 11.43
C SER A 58 -12.73 1.20 11.68
N ARG A 59 -13.27 0.40 10.75
CA ARG A 59 -13.20 -1.07 10.81
C ARG A 59 -11.76 -1.57 10.74
N LEU A 60 -10.98 -1.05 9.79
CA LEU A 60 -9.57 -1.44 9.63
C LEU A 60 -8.73 -1.08 10.86
N ILE A 61 -8.96 0.08 11.48
CA ILE A 61 -8.33 0.46 12.76
C ILE A 61 -8.78 -0.45 13.90
N ALA A 62 -10.06 -0.83 13.96
CA ALA A 62 -10.57 -1.70 15.01
C ALA A 62 -9.90 -3.09 14.96
N ALA A 63 -9.68 -3.62 13.75
CA ALA A 63 -8.94 -4.85 13.54
C ALA A 63 -7.41 -4.67 13.70
N ASN A 64 -6.89 -3.48 13.37
CA ASN A 64 -5.46 -3.15 13.34
C ASN A 64 -5.17 -1.83 14.07
N PRO A 65 -5.11 -1.81 15.42
CA PRO A 65 -5.00 -0.57 16.19
C PRO A 65 -3.76 0.28 15.87
N MET A 66 -2.69 -0.31 15.34
CA MET A 66 -1.48 0.43 14.94
C MET A 66 -1.76 1.48 13.86
N LEU A 67 -2.80 1.30 13.03
CA LEU A 67 -3.16 2.27 11.99
C LEU A 67 -3.69 3.59 12.56
N ALA A 68 -4.15 3.61 13.82
CA ALA A 68 -4.60 4.84 14.46
C ALA A 68 -3.46 5.88 14.62
N HIS A 69 -2.22 5.38 14.69
CA HIS A 69 -1.00 6.15 14.95
C HIS A 69 -0.23 6.56 13.68
N LEU A 70 -0.80 6.38 12.50
CA LEU A 70 -0.21 6.89 11.26
C LEU A 70 -0.10 8.41 11.30
N ASP A 71 1.09 8.93 11.02
CA ASP A 71 1.29 10.36 10.80
C ASP A 71 0.58 10.79 9.50
N PRO A 72 -0.45 11.65 9.56
CA PRO A 72 -1.20 12.10 8.39
C PRO A 72 -0.29 12.76 7.35
N ASP A 73 -0.58 12.52 6.07
CA ASP A 73 0.20 13.03 4.92
C ASP A 73 1.71 12.66 4.92
N VAL A 74 2.15 11.77 5.82
CA VAL A 74 3.56 11.30 5.90
C VAL A 74 3.64 9.79 5.77
N GLU A 75 2.72 9.06 6.39
CA GLU A 75 2.75 7.60 6.47
C GLU A 75 1.53 6.97 5.81
N ALA A 76 1.76 5.80 5.23
CA ALA A 76 0.73 5.02 4.56
C ALA A 76 0.82 3.55 4.93
N LEU A 77 -0.35 2.92 4.97
CA LEU A 77 -0.49 1.48 4.83
C LEU A 77 -0.32 1.12 3.36
N LEU A 78 0.76 0.41 3.01
CA LEU A 78 0.95 -0.19 1.70
C LEU A 78 0.47 -1.65 1.73
N VAL A 79 -0.41 -2.00 0.79
CA VAL A 79 -1.03 -3.31 0.68
C VAL A 79 -0.64 -3.96 -0.64
N ASN A 80 -0.01 -5.14 -0.57
CA ASN A 80 0.23 -6.00 -1.72
C ASN A 80 -0.47 -7.34 -1.53
N ARG A 81 -1.48 -7.57 -2.38
CA ARG A 81 -2.23 -8.82 -2.49
C ARG A 81 -1.99 -9.55 -3.81
N MET A 82 -1.12 -9.01 -4.66
CA MET A 82 -0.90 -9.50 -6.02
C MET A 82 -0.41 -10.95 -6.01
N ASN A 83 -0.89 -11.75 -6.97
CA ASN A 83 -0.49 -13.17 -7.11
C ASN A 83 -0.71 -14.01 -5.83
N GLY A 84 -1.73 -13.68 -5.02
CA GLY A 84 -2.02 -14.37 -3.78
C GLY A 84 -1.17 -13.95 -2.58
N ALA A 85 -0.37 -12.88 -2.73
CA ALA A 85 0.37 -12.29 -1.62
C ALA A 85 -0.58 -11.75 -0.52
N ARG A 86 -0.02 -11.58 0.68
CA ARG A 86 -0.68 -10.97 1.84
C ARG A 86 0.37 -10.15 2.58
N GLU A 87 0.94 -9.17 1.88
CA GLU A 87 2.01 -8.34 2.42
C GLU A 87 1.48 -6.94 2.74
N TYR A 88 1.81 -6.48 3.93
CA TYR A 88 1.30 -5.25 4.51
C TYR A 88 2.45 -4.52 5.19
N TYR A 89 2.60 -3.24 4.87
CA TYR A 89 3.70 -2.43 5.37
C TYR A 89 3.20 -1.07 5.82
N LEU A 90 3.78 -0.54 6.90
CA LEU A 90 3.77 0.90 7.16
C LEU A 90 5.02 1.51 6.56
N VAL A 91 4.84 2.42 5.61
CA VAL A 91 5.93 3.08 4.88
C VAL A 91 5.67 4.58 4.80
N SER A 92 6.71 5.35 4.46
CA SER A 92 6.49 6.73 4.07
C SER A 92 5.68 6.82 2.78
N ILE A 93 4.84 7.84 2.65
CA ILE A 93 4.06 8.11 1.43
C ILE A 93 4.96 8.27 0.20
N ASP A 94 6.17 8.80 0.37
CA ASP A 94 7.16 8.89 -0.72
C ASP A 94 7.50 7.53 -1.33
N ARG A 95 7.62 6.48 -0.50
CA ARG A 95 7.88 5.11 -0.98
C ARG A 95 6.70 4.60 -1.82
N CYS A 96 5.47 4.94 -1.43
CA CYS A 96 4.26 4.61 -2.19
C CYS A 96 4.24 5.32 -3.56
N TYR A 97 4.50 6.63 -3.61
CA TYR A 97 4.55 7.35 -4.88
C TYR A 97 5.73 6.93 -5.76
N ALA A 98 6.86 6.53 -5.18
CA ALA A 98 7.97 5.93 -5.92
C ALA A 98 7.54 4.61 -6.61
N LEU A 99 6.77 3.76 -5.93
CA LEU A 99 6.20 2.54 -6.53
C LEU A 99 5.22 2.87 -7.67
N ILE A 100 4.34 3.86 -7.50
CA ILE A 100 3.46 4.34 -8.58
C ILE A 100 4.29 4.80 -9.79
N GLY A 101 5.34 5.58 -9.55
CA GLY A 101 6.25 6.06 -10.58
C GLY A 101 6.97 4.92 -11.32
N LEU A 102 7.42 3.91 -10.57
CA LEU A 102 8.03 2.69 -11.11
C LEU A 102 7.05 1.95 -12.03
N ILE A 103 5.84 1.67 -11.55
CA ILE A 103 4.80 0.97 -12.32
C ILE A 103 4.47 1.74 -13.60
N ARG A 104 4.24 3.05 -13.48
CA ARG A 104 3.93 3.90 -14.63
C ARG A 104 5.06 3.92 -15.66
N LYS A 105 6.32 3.92 -15.22
CA LYS A 105 7.50 3.88 -16.11
C LYS A 105 7.55 2.59 -16.94
N HIS A 106 7.18 1.46 -16.34
CA HIS A 106 7.19 0.15 -17.01
C HIS A 106 5.86 -0.20 -17.70
N TRP A 107 4.83 0.63 -17.56
CA TRP A 107 3.49 0.33 -18.08
C TRP A 107 3.46 0.19 -19.61
N ARG A 108 2.98 -0.96 -20.10
CA ARG A 108 2.73 -1.24 -21.51
C ARG A 108 1.30 -1.77 -21.74
N GLY A 109 0.65 -1.26 -22.78
CA GLY A 109 -0.69 -1.73 -23.18
C GLY A 109 -1.78 -1.48 -22.13
N LEU A 110 -2.82 -2.31 -22.12
CA LEU A 110 -3.98 -2.15 -21.25
C LEU A 110 -3.77 -2.72 -19.83
N SER A 111 -2.89 -3.71 -19.67
CA SER A 111 -2.68 -4.45 -18.43
C SER A 111 -1.30 -4.27 -17.79
N GLY A 112 -0.48 -3.36 -18.32
CA GLY A 112 0.87 -3.08 -17.81
C GLY A 112 1.97 -3.99 -18.36
N GLY A 113 1.65 -5.23 -18.72
CA GLY A 113 2.62 -6.22 -19.24
C GLY A 113 3.49 -6.86 -18.15
N ALA A 114 4.29 -7.88 -18.51
CA ALA A 114 5.08 -8.66 -17.56
C ALA A 114 6.15 -7.83 -16.82
N GLU A 115 6.77 -6.86 -17.50
CA GLU A 115 7.82 -6.00 -16.93
C GLU A 115 7.34 -5.20 -15.71
N VAL A 116 6.07 -4.75 -15.69
CA VAL A 116 5.49 -4.07 -14.52
C VAL A 116 5.48 -5.01 -13.33
N TRP A 117 5.06 -6.25 -13.53
CA TRP A 117 4.91 -7.20 -12.43
C TRP A 117 6.24 -7.70 -11.89
N GLU A 118 7.26 -7.82 -12.73
CA GLU A 118 8.65 -8.04 -12.29
C GLU A 118 9.14 -6.86 -11.45
N ALA A 119 8.97 -5.62 -11.94
CA ALA A 119 9.38 -4.43 -11.19
C ALA A 119 8.66 -4.29 -9.83
N VAL A 120 7.37 -4.64 -9.76
CA VAL A 120 6.61 -4.69 -8.50
C VAL A 120 7.17 -5.74 -7.55
N ARG A 121 7.44 -6.96 -8.04
CA ARG A 121 8.01 -8.03 -7.23
C ARG A 121 9.38 -7.65 -6.67
N ASP A 122 10.23 -7.05 -7.50
CA ASP A 122 11.57 -6.61 -7.10
C ASP A 122 11.47 -5.49 -6.05
N TYR A 123 10.51 -4.57 -6.20
CA TYR A 123 10.26 -3.54 -5.20
C TYR A 123 9.91 -4.12 -3.83
N PHE A 124 8.99 -5.09 -3.77
CA PHE A 124 8.59 -5.70 -2.50
C PHE A 124 9.69 -6.56 -1.88
N THR A 125 10.47 -7.28 -2.70
CA THR A 125 11.67 -8.00 -2.23
C THR A 125 12.66 -7.04 -1.54
N ASN A 126 12.98 -5.93 -2.19
CA ASN A 126 13.89 -4.92 -1.62
C ASN A 126 13.31 -4.27 -0.35
N LEU A 127 12.00 -4.03 -0.32
CA LEU A 127 11.32 -3.48 0.86
C LEU A 127 11.38 -4.44 2.05
N GLN A 128 11.22 -5.75 1.80
CA GLN A 128 11.35 -6.76 2.84
C GLN A 128 12.79 -6.81 3.38
N ASP A 129 13.80 -6.80 2.49
CA ASP A 129 15.21 -6.80 2.88
C ASP A 129 15.58 -5.56 3.73
N ASP A 130 15.06 -4.39 3.36
CA ASP A 130 15.20 -3.13 4.13
C ASP A 130 14.66 -3.31 5.56
N VAL A 131 13.47 -3.91 5.71
CA VAL A 131 12.82 -4.15 7.01
C VAL A 131 13.63 -5.16 7.83
N GLU A 132 14.02 -6.29 7.25
CA GLU A 132 14.78 -7.32 7.97
C GLU A 132 16.15 -6.82 8.43
N THR A 133 16.81 -6.01 7.61
CA THR A 133 18.09 -5.39 7.96
C THR A 133 17.92 -4.43 9.15
N LYS A 134 16.86 -3.62 9.13
CA LYS A 134 16.55 -2.70 10.25
C LYS A 134 16.29 -3.46 11.55
N ASP A 135 15.51 -4.54 11.49
CA ASP A 135 15.18 -5.38 12.66
C ASP A 135 16.45 -6.01 13.27
N ARG A 136 17.39 -6.48 12.45
CA ARG A 136 18.67 -7.05 12.93
C ARG A 136 19.60 -6.03 13.58
N VAL A 137 19.50 -4.75 13.19
CA VAL A 137 20.35 -3.68 13.73
C VAL A 137 19.77 -3.09 15.03
N HIS A 138 18.46 -3.18 15.23
CA HIS A 138 17.75 -2.57 16.37
C HIS A 138 17.17 -3.59 17.37
N GLY A 139 17.32 -4.90 17.12
CA GLY A 139 17.00 -5.98 18.07
C GLY A 139 18.21 -6.40 18.89
#